data_AF-F2R3X8-F1
#
_entry.id   AF-F2R3X8-F1
#
_cell.length_a   1.000
_cell.length_b   1.000
_cell.length_c   1.000
_cell.angle_alpha   90.00
_cell.angle_beta   90.00
_cell.angle_gamma   90.00
#
_symmetry.space_group_name_H-M   'P 1'
#
loop_
_entity.id
_entity.type
_entity.pdbx_description
1 polymer ?
#
loop_
_entity_poly.entity_id
_entity_poly.type
_entity_poly.pdbx_seq_one_letter_code
_entity_poly.pdbx_strand_id
1 'polypeptide(L)'
;MARIVPPVVRSAVPDPGGRMSRRTVTAVALTLVSALLLTGCGEDEPPKGPVGPPSTRGEPAAPASGSPFWVDPESDAAKQVRQYEAQGRTEDAKILKRIADRPVAEWPAGDDPVPEITAAAGPVAAGGGEPVLA
;
A
#
# COMPACT_ATOMS: atom_id res chain seq x y z
N MET A 1 16.90 35.68 -11.83
CA MET A 1 15.77 34.87 -11.31
C MET A 1 14.49 35.40 -11.93
N ALA A 2 14.00 34.79 -13.00
CA ALA A 2 12.76 35.20 -13.68
C ALA A 2 11.66 34.18 -13.37
N ARG A 3 10.60 34.60 -12.68
CA ARG A 3 9.39 33.78 -12.44
C ARG A 3 8.50 33.88 -13.67
N ILE A 4 8.39 32.80 -14.44
CA ILE A 4 7.40 32.65 -15.51
C ILE A 4 6.08 32.28 -14.83
N VAL A 5 5.14 33.21 -14.80
CA VAL A 5 3.74 32.95 -14.40
C VAL A 5 2.99 32.59 -15.69
N PRO A 6 2.44 31.37 -15.84
CA PRO A 6 1.63 31.06 -17.01
C PRO A 6 0.32 31.86 -17.00
N PRO A 7 -0.22 32.25 -18.16
CA PRO A 7 -1.48 32.98 -18.22
C PRO A 7 -2.65 32.09 -17.78
N VAL A 8 -3.44 32.58 -16.81
CA VAL A 8 -4.74 32.03 -16.46
C VAL A 8 -5.67 32.20 -17.67
N VAL A 9 -5.97 31.10 -18.35
CA VAL A 9 -7.04 31.04 -19.35
C VAL A 9 -8.37 31.18 -18.60
N ARG A 10 -9.00 32.33 -18.75
CA ARG A 10 -10.33 32.62 -18.19
C ARG A 10 -11.37 32.04 -19.14
N SER A 11 -11.81 30.82 -18.88
CA SER A 11 -12.87 30.18 -19.66
C SER A 11 -14.17 30.98 -19.53
N ALA A 12 -14.73 31.36 -20.68
CA ALA A 12 -16.02 32.03 -20.76
C ALA A 12 -17.13 31.08 -20.28
N VAL A 13 -17.86 31.50 -19.24
CA VAL A 13 -19.08 30.83 -18.79
C VAL A 13 -20.21 31.24 -19.74
N PRO A 14 -20.87 30.32 -20.47
CA PRO A 14 -22.03 30.67 -21.27
C PRO A 14 -23.24 30.97 -20.36
N ASP A 15 -23.88 32.10 -20.64
CA ASP A 15 -25.03 32.66 -19.93
C ASP A 15 -26.28 31.75 -20.07
N PRO A 16 -26.95 31.30 -18.99
CA PRO A 16 -28.09 30.39 -19.08
C PRO A 16 -29.40 31.16 -19.31
N GLY A 17 -29.48 31.87 -20.42
CA GLY A 17 -30.68 32.60 -20.85
C GLY A 17 -31.50 31.84 -21.90
N GLY A 18 -31.97 30.63 -21.60
CA GLY A 18 -32.79 29.86 -22.54
C GLY A 18 -33.59 28.78 -21.87
N ARG A 19 -34.92 28.92 -21.85
CA ARG A 19 -35.87 27.88 -21.42
C ARG A 19 -35.71 26.63 -22.29
N MET A 20 -34.80 25.74 -21.90
CA MET A 20 -34.52 24.49 -22.60
C MET A 20 -35.29 23.33 -21.96
N SER A 21 -36.01 22.59 -22.80
CA SER A 21 -36.86 21.46 -22.45
C SER A 21 -36.17 20.46 -21.51
N ARG A 22 -36.88 19.96 -20.49
CA ARG A 22 -36.34 18.96 -19.54
C ARG A 22 -35.75 17.73 -20.24
N ARG A 23 -36.21 17.41 -21.45
CA ARG A 23 -35.70 16.30 -22.28
C ARG A 23 -34.33 16.59 -22.93
N THR A 24 -34.02 17.84 -23.24
CA THR A 24 -32.69 18.22 -23.76
C THR A 24 -31.65 18.34 -22.65
N VAL A 25 -32.08 18.68 -21.43
CA VAL A 25 -31.19 18.73 -20.25
C VAL A 25 -30.67 17.34 -19.88
N THR A 26 -31.52 16.29 -19.92
CA THR A 26 -31.10 14.92 -19.61
C THR A 26 -30.14 14.32 -20.63
N ALA A 27 -30.31 14.66 -21.92
CA ALA A 27 -29.43 14.17 -22.99
C ALA A 27 -28.01 14.76 -22.89
N VAL A 28 -27.91 16.06 -22.58
CA VAL A 28 -26.61 16.74 -22.42
C VAL A 28 -25.90 16.31 -21.13
N ALA A 29 -26.65 16.05 -20.05
CA ALA A 29 -26.06 15.52 -18.81
C ALA A 29 -25.45 14.12 -19.00
N LEU A 30 -26.11 13.24 -19.75
CA LEU A 30 -25.62 11.88 -20.05
C LEU A 30 -24.39 11.87 -20.97
N THR A 31 -24.30 12.80 -21.93
CA THR A 31 -23.10 12.94 -22.77
C THR A 31 -21.93 13.56 -22.01
N LEU A 32 -22.19 14.53 -21.12
CA LEU A 32 -21.16 15.09 -20.23
C LEU A 32 -20.62 14.06 -19.22
N VAL A 33 -21.47 13.24 -18.61
CA VAL A 33 -21.04 12.17 -17.69
C VAL A 33 -20.25 11.09 -18.44
N SER A 34 -20.70 10.67 -19.62
CA SER A 34 -19.95 9.71 -20.46
C SER A 34 -18.59 10.26 -20.88
N ALA A 35 -18.51 11.55 -21.23
CA ALA A 35 -17.24 12.20 -21.55
C ALA A 35 -16.31 12.29 -20.32
N LEU A 36 -16.83 12.57 -19.12
CA LEU A 36 -16.06 12.56 -17.87
C LEU A 36 -15.54 11.16 -17.51
N LEU A 37 -16.32 10.10 -17.78
CA LEU A 37 -15.93 8.71 -17.50
C LEU A 37 -14.84 8.20 -18.46
N LEU A 38 -14.73 8.77 -19.66
CA LEU A 38 -13.68 8.44 -20.64
C LEU A 38 -12.37 9.20 -20.41
N THR A 39 -12.37 10.27 -19.60
CA THR A 39 -11.16 11.05 -19.27
C THR A 39 -10.56 10.69 -17.92
N GLY A 40 -11.05 9.64 -17.25
CA GLY A 40 -10.59 9.18 -15.93
C GLY A 40 -9.63 7.98 -15.93
N CYS A 41 -9.28 7.44 -17.10
CA CYS A 41 -8.25 6.40 -17.26
C CYS A 41 -7.03 6.94 -18.02
N GLY A 42 -6.60 8.15 -17.67
CA GLY A 42 -5.26 8.63 -17.98
C GLY A 42 -4.33 8.14 -16.89
N GLU A 43 -3.51 7.16 -17.19
CA GLU A 43 -2.35 6.80 -16.38
C GLU A 43 -1.46 8.05 -16.31
N ASP A 44 -1.51 8.79 -15.21
CA ASP A 44 -0.46 9.73 -14.83
C ASP A 44 0.79 8.88 -14.57
N GLU A 45 1.48 8.49 -15.64
CA GLU A 45 2.79 7.87 -15.55
C GLU A 45 3.72 8.96 -15.00
N PRO A 46 4.19 8.86 -13.74
CA PRO A 46 5.16 9.81 -13.24
C PRO A 46 6.36 9.77 -14.19
N PRO A 47 6.96 10.91 -14.56
CA PRO A 47 8.13 10.91 -15.40
C PRO A 47 9.13 9.92 -14.80
N LYS A 48 9.50 8.89 -15.57
CA LYS A 48 10.57 7.97 -15.24
C LYS A 48 11.84 8.80 -15.13
N GLY A 49 12.05 9.41 -13.97
CA GLY A 49 13.36 9.85 -13.54
C GLY A 49 14.29 8.64 -13.62
N PRO A 50 15.60 8.85 -13.82
CA PRO A 50 16.56 7.76 -13.80
C PRO A 50 16.25 6.91 -12.56
N VAL A 51 15.90 5.64 -12.77
CA VAL A 51 15.83 4.67 -11.68
C VAL A 51 17.23 4.67 -11.11
N GLY A 52 17.41 5.37 -10.00
CA GLY A 52 18.65 5.33 -9.26
C GLY A 52 18.96 3.86 -9.00
N PRO A 53 20.25 3.47 -8.97
CA PRO A 53 20.60 2.10 -8.60
C PRO A 53 19.80 1.74 -7.33
N PRO A 54 19.29 0.49 -7.24
CA PRO A 54 18.53 0.06 -6.08
C PRO A 54 19.29 0.55 -4.86
N SER A 55 18.60 1.29 -3.99
CA SER A 55 19.23 1.80 -2.79
C SER A 55 19.66 0.59 -2.00
N THR A 56 20.92 0.19 -2.14
CA THR A 56 21.55 -0.87 -1.36
C THR A 56 21.85 -0.32 0.03
N ARG A 57 20.87 0.33 0.65
CA ARG A 57 20.74 0.27 2.10
C ARG A 57 20.17 -1.11 2.37
N GLY A 58 21.03 -2.12 2.18
CA GLY A 58 20.78 -3.42 2.78
C GLY A 58 20.79 -3.15 4.27
N GLU A 59 19.61 -2.96 4.84
CA GLU A 59 19.49 -3.06 6.29
C GLU A 59 20.11 -4.41 6.67
N PRO A 60 20.99 -4.42 7.69
CA PRO A 60 21.55 -5.65 8.18
C PRO A 60 20.41 -6.64 8.36
N ALA A 61 20.50 -7.79 7.70
CA ALA A 61 19.47 -8.80 7.86
C ALA A 61 19.41 -9.15 9.35
N ALA A 62 18.31 -8.80 10.02
CA ALA A 62 18.05 -9.19 11.40
C ALA A 62 18.42 -10.68 11.57
N PRO A 63 19.27 -11.01 12.56
CA PRO A 63 19.79 -12.35 12.71
C PRO A 63 18.63 -13.33 12.90
N ALA A 64 18.58 -14.38 12.09
CA ALA A 64 17.55 -15.42 12.21
C ALA A 64 17.75 -16.31 13.46
N SER A 65 18.96 -16.33 14.02
CA SER A 65 19.31 -17.13 15.21
C SER A 65 20.20 -16.30 16.14
N GLY A 66 19.89 -16.32 17.44
CA GLY A 66 20.59 -15.52 18.46
C GLY A 66 20.17 -14.06 18.56
N SER A 67 19.11 -13.65 17.85
CA SER A 67 18.47 -12.35 18.05
C SER A 67 17.80 -12.29 19.43
N PRO A 68 17.89 -11.16 20.17
CA PRO A 68 17.06 -10.96 21.35
C PRO A 68 15.58 -10.79 21.00
N PHE A 69 15.27 -10.48 19.74
CA PHE A 69 13.92 -10.22 19.27
C PHE A 69 13.12 -11.50 19.02
N TRP A 70 11.85 -11.47 19.40
CA TRP A 70 10.91 -12.57 19.25
C TRP A 70 10.51 -12.79 17.78
N VAL A 71 10.31 -14.06 17.41
CA VAL A 71 9.83 -14.48 16.09
C VAL A 71 8.37 -14.87 16.20
N ASP A 72 7.50 -14.27 15.38
CA ASP A 72 6.06 -14.55 15.41
C ASP A 72 5.71 -15.86 14.65
N PRO A 73 5.28 -16.93 15.36
CA PRO A 73 4.86 -18.17 14.73
C PRO A 73 3.56 -18.02 13.92
N GLU A 74 2.81 -16.94 14.13
CA GLU A 74 1.57 -16.61 13.43
C GLU A 74 1.74 -15.48 12.42
N SER A 75 2.98 -15.10 12.09
CA SER A 75 3.26 -14.15 11.02
C SER A 75 2.69 -14.63 9.67
N ASP A 76 2.41 -13.70 8.76
CA ASP A 76 1.89 -14.04 7.43
C ASP A 76 2.84 -14.98 6.66
N ALA A 77 4.15 -14.81 6.81
CA ALA A 77 5.13 -15.72 6.26
C ALA A 77 5.01 -17.13 6.86
N ALA A 78 4.83 -17.25 8.18
CA ALA A 78 4.67 -18.55 8.84
C ALA A 78 3.37 -19.25 8.44
N LYS A 79 2.26 -18.50 8.34
CA LYS A 79 0.97 -19.01 7.81
C LYS A 79 1.13 -19.53 6.38
N GLN A 80 1.85 -18.79 5.54
CA GLN A 80 2.09 -19.15 4.15
C GLN A 80 2.99 -20.39 4.01
N VAL A 81 3.98 -20.57 4.89
CA VAL A 81 4.78 -21.82 4.97
C VAL A 81 3.86 -23.00 5.21
N ARG A 82 3.01 -22.94 6.24
CA ARG A 82 2.05 -24.02 6.56
C ARG A 82 1.12 -24.32 5.39
N GLN A 83 0.65 -23.29 4.70
CA GLN A 83 -0.18 -23.45 3.51
C GLN A 83 0.56 -24.17 2.38
N TYR A 84 1.82 -23.81 2.10
CA TYR A 84 2.61 -24.45 1.05
C TYR A 84 2.97 -25.90 1.40
N GLU A 85 3.27 -26.18 2.66
CA GLU A 85 3.47 -27.55 3.14
C GLU A 85 2.21 -28.40 2.94
N ALA A 86 1.03 -27.88 3.32
CA ALA A 86 -0.25 -28.55 3.12
C ALA A 86 -0.59 -28.80 1.64
N GLN A 87 -0.07 -27.96 0.73
CA GLN A 87 -0.21 -28.10 -0.72
C GLN A 87 0.85 -29.03 -1.35
N GLY A 88 1.79 -29.56 -0.57
CA GLY A 88 2.91 -30.37 -1.09
C GLY A 88 3.99 -29.54 -1.79
N ARG A 89 3.95 -28.21 -1.69
CA ARG A 89 4.96 -27.29 -2.26
C ARG A 89 6.14 -27.12 -1.30
N THR A 90 6.79 -28.24 -0.97
CA THR A 90 7.79 -28.29 0.11
C THR A 90 9.04 -27.46 -0.17
N GLU A 91 9.50 -27.38 -1.43
CA GLU A 91 10.67 -26.56 -1.77
C GLU A 91 10.37 -25.05 -1.64
N ASP A 92 9.18 -24.63 -2.04
CA ASP A 92 8.74 -23.24 -1.85
C ASP A 92 8.59 -22.91 -0.37
N ALA A 93 8.02 -23.83 0.41
CA ALA A 93 7.91 -23.70 1.86
C ALA A 93 9.27 -23.55 2.54
N LYS A 94 10.28 -24.34 2.13
CA LYS A 94 11.66 -24.25 2.65
C LYS A 94 12.29 -22.88 2.36
N ILE A 95 12.04 -22.32 1.18
CA ILE A 95 12.53 -20.98 0.83
C ILE A 95 11.86 -19.94 1.73
N LEU A 96 10.54 -20.01 1.86
CA LEU A 96 9.76 -19.05 2.61
C LEU A 96 10.03 -19.12 4.12
N LYS A 97 10.38 -20.30 4.63
CA LYS A 97 10.78 -20.51 6.02
C LYS A 97 11.97 -19.63 6.44
N ARG A 98 12.88 -19.28 5.52
CA ARG A 98 13.97 -18.34 5.82
C ARG A 98 13.50 -16.92 6.14
N ILE A 99 12.30 -16.55 5.71
CA ILE A 99 11.65 -15.28 6.05
C ILE A 99 10.85 -15.45 7.35
N ALA A 100 10.07 -16.53 7.46
CA ALA A 100 9.24 -16.81 8.64
C ALA A 100 10.07 -16.99 9.93
N ASP A 101 11.30 -17.48 9.83
CA ASP A 101 12.19 -17.69 10.99
C ASP A 101 12.94 -16.42 11.42
N ARG A 102 12.66 -15.25 10.82
CA ARG A 102 13.30 -13.98 11.17
C ARG A 102 12.37 -13.09 11.98
N PRO A 103 12.89 -12.38 13.00
CA PRO A 103 12.10 -11.37 13.68
C PRO A 103 11.82 -10.20 12.73
N VAL A 104 10.57 -9.75 12.69
CA VAL A 104 10.08 -8.64 11.86
C VAL A 104 9.28 -7.69 12.75
N ALA A 105 9.33 -6.40 12.45
CA ALA A 105 8.50 -5.41 13.14
C ALA A 105 7.03 -5.58 12.78
N GLU A 106 6.16 -5.60 13.79
CA GLU A 106 4.74 -5.40 13.59
C GLU A 106 4.48 -3.90 13.40
N TRP A 107 3.61 -3.56 12.45
CA TRP A 107 3.15 -2.18 12.20
C TRP A 107 1.66 -2.08 12.48
N PRO A 108 1.28 -1.85 13.76
CA PRO A 108 -0.10 -1.65 14.13
C PRO A 108 -0.72 -0.51 13.31
N ALA A 109 -1.82 -0.77 12.62
CA ALA A 109 -2.46 0.20 11.75
C ALA A 109 -3.71 0.80 12.42
N GLY A 110 -4.14 1.97 11.94
CA GLY A 110 -5.39 2.61 12.35
C GLY A 110 -5.28 3.60 13.51
N ASP A 111 -6.43 4.20 13.85
CA ASP A 111 -6.51 5.30 14.84
C ASP A 111 -6.43 4.81 16.30
N ASP A 112 -6.64 3.52 16.56
CA ASP A 112 -6.50 2.88 17.87
C ASP A 112 -5.62 1.61 17.77
N PRO A 113 -4.28 1.75 17.88
CA PRO A 113 -3.34 0.64 17.74
C PRO A 113 -3.21 -0.22 19.01
N VAL A 114 -3.84 0.18 20.13
CA VAL A 114 -3.67 -0.48 21.44
C VAL A 114 -4.04 -1.97 21.40
N PRO A 115 -5.16 -2.39 20.77
CA PRO A 115 -5.50 -3.81 20.69
C PRO A 115 -4.46 -4.62 19.93
N GLU A 116 -3.94 -4.09 18.82
CA GLU A 116 -2.93 -4.75 17.97
C GLU A 116 -1.60 -4.89 18.70
N ILE A 117 -1.16 -3.83 19.39
CA ILE A 117 0.05 -3.87 20.24
C ILE A 117 -0.11 -4.89 21.37
N THR A 118 -1.27 -4.91 22.02
CA THR A 118 -1.54 -5.86 23.12
C THR A 118 -1.52 -7.30 22.63
N ALA A 119 -2.14 -7.55 21.47
CA ALA A 119 -2.14 -8.84 20.80
C ALA A 119 -0.72 -9.28 20.41
N ALA A 120 0.11 -8.36 19.91
CA ALA A 120 1.50 -8.64 19.55
C ALA A 120 2.39 -8.92 20.79
N ALA A 121 2.19 -8.18 21.88
CA ALA A 121 3.01 -8.32 23.10
C ALA A 121 2.67 -9.57 23.93
N GLY A 122 1.43 -10.05 23.90
CA GLY A 122 0.98 -11.20 24.69
C GLY A 122 1.78 -12.49 24.45
N PRO A 123 1.90 -12.97 23.20
CA PRO A 123 2.68 -14.15 22.84
C PRO A 123 4.17 -14.03 23.19
N VAL A 124 4.74 -12.83 23.11
CA VAL A 124 6.16 -12.57 23.42
C VAL A 124 6.44 -12.84 24.90
N ALA A 125 5.54 -12.42 25.80
CA ALA A 125 5.65 -12.69 27.23
C ALA A 125 5.62 -14.19 27.55
N ALA A 126 4.96 -15.01 26.72
CA ALA A 126 4.89 -16.46 26.87
C ALA A 126 6.05 -17.21 26.19
N GLY A 127 6.57 -16.70 25.07
CA GLY A 127 7.61 -17.35 24.26
C GLY A 127 9.05 -16.96 24.60
N GLY A 128 9.25 -15.83 25.29
CA GLY A 128 10.57 -15.27 25.57
C GLY A 128 11.16 -14.54 24.36
N GLY A 129 11.61 -13.30 24.56
CA GLY A 129 12.16 -12.42 23.52
C GLY A 129 11.64 -10.99 23.66
N GLU A 130 12.20 -10.06 22.88
CA GLU A 130 11.74 -8.67 22.82
C GLU A 130 10.82 -8.46 21.60
N PRO A 131 9.66 -7.79 21.74
CA PRO A 131 8.82 -7.45 20.60
C PRO A 131 9.50 -6.39 19.73
N VAL A 132 9.27 -6.45 18.43
CA VAL A 132 9.66 -5.38 17.50
C VAL A 132 8.39 -4.71 17.01
N LEU A 133 8.21 -3.44 17.36
CA LEU A 133 7.09 -2.59 16.96
C LEU A 133 7.65 -1.35 16.28
N ALA A 134 6.98 -0.81 15.28
CA ALA A 134 7.44 0.35 14.52
C ALA A 134 6.33 1.35 14.21
#